data_AF-A0A075I6Z0-F1
#
_entry.id   AF-A0A075I6Z0-F1
#
_cell.length_a   1.000
_cell.length_b   1.000
_cell.length_c   1.000
_cell.angle_alpha   90.00
_cell.angle_beta   90.00
_cell.angle_gamma   90.00
#
_symmetry.space_group_name_H-M   'P 1'
#
loop_
_entity.id
_entity.type
_entity.pdbx_description
1 polymer ?
#
loop_
_entity_poly.entity_id
_entity_poly.type
_entity_poly.pdbx_seq_one_letter_code
_entity_poly.pdbx_strand_id
1 'polypeptide(L)'
;MTYVPIEVADQFSDFIIQREEQVLDAVKARTRDYSTLSLLKLLYQLRNNSITFSDLYNKSKIRMKKSFLNYLHLCLDYHFITKKPVGPNVLYTITENGTTMLNLFMKNRD
;
A
#
# COMPACT_ATOMS: atom_id res chain seq x y z
N MET A 1 3.37 -20.13 2.37
CA MET A 1 2.13 -20.27 3.15
C MET A 1 2.45 -19.90 4.58
N THR A 2 1.50 -19.31 5.30
CA THR A 2 1.65 -18.94 6.71
C THR A 2 0.34 -19.19 7.47
N TYR A 3 0.42 -19.34 8.79
CA TYR A 3 -0.75 -19.36 9.66
C TYR A 3 -1.00 -17.94 10.18
N VAL A 4 -2.21 -17.44 9.98
CA VAL A 4 -2.63 -16.10 10.40
C VAL A 4 -3.75 -16.27 11.43
N PRO A 5 -3.67 -15.65 12.62
CA PRO A 5 -4.78 -15.66 13.57
C PRO A 5 -6.07 -15.18 12.90
N ILE A 6 -7.21 -15.80 13.21
CA ILE A 6 -8.48 -15.54 12.51
C ILE A 6 -8.82 -14.04 12.51
N GLU A 7 -8.74 -13.39 13.68
CA GLU A 7 -9.04 -11.95 13.81
C GLU A 7 -8.13 -11.08 12.93
N VAL A 8 -6.86 -11.46 12.79
CA VAL A 8 -5.89 -10.76 11.93
C VAL A 8 -6.22 -11.01 10.45
N ALA A 9 -6.59 -12.23 10.08
CA ALA A 9 -6.97 -12.55 8.71
C ALA A 9 -8.26 -11.84 8.27
N ASP A 10 -9.20 -11.66 9.20
CA ASP A 10 -10.45 -10.94 8.97
C ASP A 10 -10.21 -9.43 8.88
N GLN A 11 -9.37 -8.87 9.76
CA GLN A 11 -9.02 -7.44 9.75
C GLN A 11 -8.15 -7.04 8.55
N PHE A 12 -7.27 -7.92 8.08
CA PHE A 12 -6.26 -7.62 7.05
C PHE A 12 -6.44 -8.51 5.80
N SER A 13 -7.69 -8.74 5.38
CA SER A 13 -8.01 -9.61 4.24
C SER A 13 -7.33 -9.20 2.93
N ASP A 14 -7.00 -7.92 2.74
CA ASP A 14 -6.30 -7.41 1.54
C ASP A 14 -4.89 -7.99 1.37
N PHE A 15 -4.31 -8.49 2.46
CA PHE A 15 -3.03 -9.17 2.49
C PHE A 15 -3.16 -10.68 2.24
N ILE A 16 -4.38 -11.21 2.13
CA ILE A 16 -4.66 -12.63 1.90
C ILE A 16 -4.99 -12.85 0.42
N ILE A 17 -4.16 -13.62 -0.28
CA ILE A 17 -4.41 -14.05 -1.66
C ILE A 17 -5.37 -15.24 -1.68
N GLN A 18 -5.17 -16.17 -0.75
CA GLN A 18 -5.96 -17.39 -0.64
C GLN A 18 -6.04 -17.79 0.84
N ARG A 19 -7.26 -17.98 1.33
CA ARG A 19 -7.56 -18.56 2.64
C ARG A 19 -7.90 -20.03 2.42
N GLU A 20 -7.20 -20.92 3.12
CA GLU A 20 -7.42 -22.36 3.06
C GLU A 20 -8.12 -22.85 4.34
N GLU A 21 -7.66 -23.96 4.90
CA GLU A 21 -8.17 -24.56 6.12
C GLU A 21 -7.98 -23.65 7.34
N GLN A 22 -9.01 -23.63 8.18
CA GLN A 22 -8.91 -23.11 9.54
C GLN A 22 -8.44 -24.25 10.45
N VAL A 23 -7.39 -24.01 11.21
CA VAL A 23 -6.82 -24.95 12.18
C VAL A 23 -6.76 -24.24 13.51
N LEU A 24 -7.54 -24.70 14.49
CA LEU A 24 -7.73 -24.03 15.78
C LEU A 24 -8.20 -22.57 15.59
N ASP A 25 -7.42 -21.61 16.10
CA ASP A 25 -7.64 -20.16 16.09
C ASP A 25 -6.89 -19.43 14.97
N ALA A 26 -6.34 -20.18 14.01
CA ALA A 26 -5.62 -19.64 12.86
C ALA A 26 -6.14 -20.18 11.53
N VAL A 27 -5.91 -19.42 10.46
CA VAL A 27 -6.16 -19.83 9.08
C VAL A 27 -4.84 -19.99 8.35
N LYS A 28 -4.73 -21.10 7.64
CA LYS A 28 -3.63 -21.32 6.71
C LYS A 28 -3.88 -20.48 5.47
N ALA A 29 -2.97 -19.58 5.15
CA ALA A 29 -3.17 -18.62 4.09
C ALA A 29 -1.94 -18.44 3.20
N ARG A 30 -2.21 -18.14 1.92
CA ARG A 30 -1.23 -17.54 1.02
C ARG A 30 -1.35 -16.03 1.14
N THR A 31 -0.32 -15.37 1.66
CA THR A 31 -0.29 -13.92 1.84
C THR A 31 0.31 -13.21 0.64
N ARG A 32 0.01 -11.93 0.53
CA ARG A 32 0.72 -10.96 -0.30
C ARG A 32 1.66 -10.16 0.59
N ASP A 33 2.95 -10.26 0.30
CA ASP A 33 3.95 -9.54 1.08
C ASP A 33 4.14 -8.13 0.52
N TYR A 34 3.88 -7.15 1.38
CA TYR A 34 4.19 -5.74 1.11
C TYR A 34 5.43 -5.35 1.89
N SER A 35 6.50 -4.98 1.18
CA SER A 35 7.69 -4.40 1.76
C SER A 35 7.37 -3.00 2.28
N THR A 36 7.59 -2.78 3.58
CA THR A 36 7.46 -1.45 4.21
C THR A 36 8.25 -0.40 3.45
N LEU A 37 9.48 -0.69 3.03
CA LEU A 37 10.31 0.25 2.26
C LEU A 37 9.66 0.64 0.92
N SER A 38 9.02 -0.30 0.22
CA SER A 38 8.34 0.00 -1.05
C SER A 38 7.09 0.86 -0.84
N LEU A 39 6.33 0.61 0.22
CA LEU A 39 5.21 1.46 0.62
C LEU A 39 5.69 2.88 0.95
N LEU A 40 6.74 3.00 1.78
CA LEU A 40 7.33 4.29 2.15
C LEU A 40 7.87 5.04 0.94
N LYS A 41 8.55 4.36 -0.01
CA LYS A 41 9.02 4.98 -1.25
C LYS A 41 7.87 5.58 -2.06
N LEU A 42 6.74 4.89 -2.17
CA LEU A 42 5.56 5.38 -2.89
C LEU A 42 4.97 6.62 -2.20
N LEU A 43 4.70 6.54 -0.88
CA LEU A 43 4.16 7.66 -0.12
C LEU A 43 5.11 8.87 -0.11
N TYR A 44 6.41 8.63 0.01
CA TYR A 44 7.42 9.69 0.01
C TYR A 44 7.44 10.50 -1.29
N GLN A 45 7.20 9.86 -2.45
CA GLN A 45 7.08 10.60 -3.71
C GLN A 45 5.90 11.57 -3.70
N LEU A 46 4.82 11.26 -2.99
CA LEU A 46 3.59 12.06 -2.94
C LEU A 46 3.59 13.13 -1.84
N ARG A 47 4.61 13.18 -0.97
CA ARG A 47 4.62 14.00 0.25
C ARG A 47 4.32 15.48 0.02
N ASN A 48 4.82 16.04 -1.08
CA ASN A 48 4.74 17.49 -1.34
C ASN A 48 4.00 17.84 -2.64
N ASN A 49 3.58 16.87 -3.45
CA ASN A 49 3.06 17.13 -4.80
C ASN A 49 2.01 16.10 -5.23
N SER A 50 1.06 16.53 -6.06
CA SER A 50 0.23 15.61 -6.84
C SER A 50 1.03 15.04 -8.02
N ILE A 51 0.94 13.72 -8.27
CA ILE A 51 1.74 13.04 -9.30
C ILE A 51 0.84 12.20 -10.21
N THR A 52 1.14 12.16 -11.51
CA THR A 52 0.44 11.29 -12.47
C THR A 52 0.73 9.80 -12.22
N PHE A 53 -0.08 8.89 -12.75
CA PHE A 53 0.20 7.45 -12.68
C PHE A 53 1.61 7.09 -13.20
N SER A 54 1.95 7.57 -14.40
CA SER A 54 3.21 7.24 -15.08
C SER A 54 4.42 7.75 -14.30
N ASP A 55 4.34 8.98 -13.79
CA ASP A 55 5.42 9.55 -12.99
C ASP A 55 5.56 8.83 -11.65
N LEU A 56 4.45 8.50 -10.97
CA LEU A 56 4.49 7.79 -9.71
C LEU A 56 5.09 6.40 -9.87
N TYR A 57 4.73 5.68 -10.94
CA TYR A 57 5.33 4.40 -11.29
C TYR A 57 6.84 4.52 -11.50
N ASN A 58 7.28 5.48 -12.32
CA ASN A 58 8.69 5.68 -12.65
C ASN A 58 9.53 6.15 -11.45
N LYS A 59 8.99 7.03 -10.60
CA LYS A 59 9.68 7.61 -9.43
C LYS A 59 9.71 6.66 -8.23
N SER A 60 8.69 5.84 -8.03
CA SER A 60 8.67 4.85 -6.94
C SER A 60 9.77 3.79 -7.07
N LYS A 61 10.30 3.58 -8.29
CA LYS A 61 11.29 2.54 -8.60
C LYS A 61 10.85 1.14 -8.15
N ILE A 62 9.54 0.87 -8.17
CA ILE A 62 8.99 -0.48 -7.98
C ILE A 62 9.06 -1.17 -9.34
N ARG A 63 10.02 -2.08 -9.49
CA ARG A 63 10.41 -2.68 -10.79
C ARG A 63 9.25 -3.32 -11.56
N MET A 64 8.36 -4.02 -10.85
CA MET A 64 7.28 -4.80 -11.46
C MET A 64 5.97 -4.01 -11.44
N LYS A 65 5.36 -3.77 -12.60
CA LYS A 65 4.08 -3.07 -12.73
C LYS A 65 2.97 -3.69 -11.86
N LYS A 66 2.87 -5.02 -11.82
CA LYS A 66 1.90 -5.73 -10.97
C LYS A 66 2.11 -5.42 -9.48
N SER A 67 3.37 -5.42 -9.02
CA SER A 67 3.69 -5.04 -7.64
C SER A 67 3.32 -3.59 -7.38
N PHE A 68 3.69 -2.66 -8.26
CA PHE A 68 3.31 -1.25 -8.14
C PHE A 68 1.80 -1.07 -8.01
N LEU A 69 1.01 -1.72 -8.87
CA LEU A 69 -0.45 -1.68 -8.80
C LEU A 69 -0.96 -2.20 -7.46
N ASN A 70 -0.41 -3.30 -6.94
CA ASN A 70 -0.79 -3.80 -5.62
C ASN A 70 -0.53 -2.78 -4.50
N TYR A 71 0.62 -2.07 -4.52
CA TYR A 71 0.89 -1.02 -3.52
C TYR A 71 -0.04 0.19 -3.71
N LEU A 72 -0.31 0.56 -4.96
CA LEU A 72 -1.19 1.68 -5.28
C LEU A 72 -2.62 1.41 -4.79
N HIS A 73 -3.14 0.21 -5.01
CA HIS A 73 -4.45 -0.23 -4.51
C HIS A 73 -4.47 -0.22 -2.98
N LEU A 74 -3.48 -0.84 -2.33
CA LEU A 74 -3.37 -0.81 -0.86
C LEU A 74 -3.40 0.62 -0.31
N CYS A 75 -2.66 1.55 -0.93
CA CYS A 75 -2.65 2.95 -0.48
C CYS A 75 -4.00 3.66 -0.67
N LEU A 76 -4.78 3.28 -1.69
CA LEU A 76 -6.12 3.83 -1.93
C LEU A 76 -7.13 3.24 -0.93
N ASP A 77 -7.11 1.93 -0.72
CA ASP A 77 -8.05 1.21 0.16
C ASP A 77 -7.88 1.66 1.62
N TYR A 78 -6.63 1.87 2.06
CA TYR A 78 -6.29 2.37 3.40
C TYR A 78 -6.33 3.90 3.50
N HIS A 79 -6.80 4.58 2.44
CA HIS A 79 -6.93 6.04 2.40
C HIS A 79 -5.62 6.79 2.69
N PHE A 80 -4.46 6.21 2.39
CA PHE A 80 -3.17 6.90 2.48
C PHE A 80 -2.97 7.88 1.32
N ILE A 81 -3.60 7.59 0.18
CA ILE A 81 -3.59 8.47 -0.98
C ILE A 81 -5.01 8.61 -1.53
N THR A 82 -5.25 9.69 -2.26
CA THR A 82 -6.46 9.90 -3.05
C THR A 82 -6.08 10.09 -4.52
N LYS A 83 -7.06 9.97 -5.41
CA LYS A 83 -6.89 10.22 -6.84
C LYS A 83 -8.00 11.11 -7.38
N LYS A 84 -7.66 12.04 -8.27
CA LYS A 84 -8.61 12.91 -8.96
C LYS A 84 -8.35 12.90 -10.47
N PRO A 85 -9.39 12.78 -11.30
CA PRO A 85 -9.26 12.94 -12.74
C PRO A 85 -8.95 14.41 -13.08
N VAL A 86 -7.97 14.65 -13.95
CA VAL A 86 -7.61 15.96 -14.48
C VAL A 86 -7.38 15.82 -15.97
N GLY A 87 -8.40 16.16 -16.75
CA GLY A 87 -8.44 15.92 -18.20
C GLY A 87 -8.29 14.42 -18.50
N PRO A 88 -7.39 14.01 -19.42
CA PRO A 88 -7.15 12.60 -19.71
C PRO A 88 -6.30 11.87 -18.65
N ASN A 89 -5.80 12.59 -17.64
CA ASN A 89 -4.87 12.06 -16.65
C ASN A 89 -5.55 11.83 -15.29
N VAL A 90 -4.91 11.02 -14.45
CA VAL A 90 -5.27 10.85 -13.04
C VAL A 90 -4.11 11.32 -12.18
N LEU A 91 -4.38 12.26 -11.28
CA LEU A 91 -3.44 12.75 -10.29
C LEU A 91 -3.66 12.06 -8.95
N TYR A 92 -2.57 11.58 -8.35
CA TYR A 92 -2.54 11.01 -7.02
C TYR A 92 -1.97 12.03 -6.04
N THR A 93 -2.55 12.11 -4.84
CA THR A 93 -2.12 13.01 -3.77
C THR A 93 -2.12 12.26 -2.44
N ILE A 94 -1.14 12.53 -1.57
CA ILE A 94 -1.12 11.97 -0.23
C ILE A 94 -2.23 12.59 0.64
N THR A 95 -2.85 11.79 1.49
CA THR A 95 -3.83 12.28 2.49
C THR A 95 -3.14 12.59 3.81
N GLU A 96 -3.90 13.06 4.79
CA GLU A 96 -3.43 13.17 6.18
C GLU A 96 -3.04 11.81 6.76
N ASN A 97 -3.83 10.75 6.53
CA ASN A 97 -3.51 9.40 6.97
C ASN A 97 -2.20 8.89 6.35
N GLY A 98 -1.99 9.13 5.05
CA GLY A 98 -0.75 8.76 4.38
C GLY A 98 0.45 9.54 4.92
N THR A 99 0.26 10.82 5.21
CA THR A 99 1.30 11.68 5.80
C THR A 99 1.66 11.18 7.19
N THR A 100 0.66 10.89 8.03
CA THR A 100 0.85 10.30 9.36
C THR A 100 1.61 8.99 9.27
N MET A 101 1.17 8.06 8.41
CA MET A 101 1.85 6.78 8.19
C MET A 101 3.30 6.95 7.75
N LEU A 102 3.57 7.82 6.77
CA LEU A 102 4.94 8.10 6.32
C LEU A 102 5.79 8.67 7.45
N ASN A 103 5.25 9.63 8.19
CA ASN A 103 5.93 10.34 9.25
C ASN A 103 6.31 9.42 10.43
N LEU A 104 5.55 8.34 10.70
CA LEU A 104 5.90 7.33 11.73
C LEU A 104 7.25 6.66 11.47
N PHE A 105 7.71 6.60 10.21
CA PHE A 105 8.97 5.94 9.84
C PHE A 105 10.10 6.93 9.49
N MET A 106 9.81 8.22 9.34
CA MET A 106 10.82 9.23 9.05
C MET A 106 11.63 9.56 10.31
N LYS A 107 12.94 9.31 10.25
CA LYS A 107 13.91 9.78 11.25
C LYS A 107 14.41 11.17 10.84
N ASN A 108 14.51 12.10 11.79
CA ASN A 108 14.88 13.52 11.62
C ASN A 108 13.75 14.37 11.03
N ARG A 109 12.78 14.71 11.89
CA ARG A 109 11.77 15.73 11.61
C ARG A 109 12.26 17.09 12.13
N ASP A 110 13.44 17.49 11.69
CA ASP A 110 14.03 18.80 11.97
C ASP A 110 14.46 19.44 10.64
#